data_AF-A0A936DKD0-F1
#
_entry.id   AF-A0A936DKD0-F1
#
_cell.length_a   1.000
_cell.length_b   1.000
_cell.length_c   1.000
_cell.angle_alpha   90.00
_cell.angle_beta   90.00
_cell.angle_gamma   90.00
#
_symmetry.space_group_name_H-M   'P 1'
#
loop_
_entity.id
_entity.type
_entity.pdbx_description
1 polymer ?
#
loop_
_entity_poly.entity_id
_entity_poly.type
_entity_poly.pdbx_seq_one_letter_code
_entity_poly.pdbx_strand_id
1 'polypeptide(L)'
;MITIRQHGDYRTLHDLKDFILDLEPWQRRVSHWTIQIAECSGPNCLALSELTSRQSQQISPRAFEDLCQSINQTIDGEFVAYIGTKEVLRLPAVDSTYWEISGPPEFEERMLSRYGAYGVKPRMVSVEVTGWKVGFDELTCRKVIRDASGLGLVNAKKLTDGLLDGVSQRLSVPSWEDARRLVNALSETGAIAHVVTEIERDQP
;
A
#
# COMPACT_ATOMS: atom_id res chain seq x y z
N MET A 1 7.60 -17.83 2.15
CA MET A 1 7.13 -16.94 3.23
C MET A 1 7.81 -15.61 3.07
N ILE A 2 7.02 -14.55 3.01
CA ILE A 2 7.45 -13.16 2.86
C ILE A 2 6.86 -12.30 3.97
N THR A 3 7.38 -11.10 4.14
CA THR A 3 6.80 -10.09 5.04
C THR A 3 6.45 -8.85 4.23
N ILE A 4 5.20 -8.40 4.29
CA ILE A 4 4.75 -7.16 3.63
C ILE A 4 4.31 -6.12 4.66
N ARG A 5 4.52 -4.85 4.35
CA ARG A 5 4.10 -3.75 5.24
C ARG A 5 2.58 -3.68 5.32
N GLN A 6 2.05 -3.51 6.54
CA GLN A 6 0.62 -3.25 6.73
C GLN A 6 0.27 -1.79 6.47
N HIS A 7 1.20 -0.87 6.75
CA HIS A 7 1.04 0.55 6.41
C HIS A 7 1.97 0.89 5.24
N GLY A 8 1.35 1.13 4.09
CA GLY A 8 2.00 1.66 2.91
C GLY A 8 2.25 3.16 3.00
N ASP A 9 2.53 3.75 1.85
CA ASP A 9 2.85 5.16 1.77
C ASP A 9 1.64 6.03 2.10
N TYR A 10 1.90 7.22 2.66
CA TYR A 10 0.87 8.15 3.14
C TYR A 10 -0.09 7.55 4.19
N ARG A 11 0.37 6.55 4.95
CA ARG A 11 -0.45 5.82 5.95
C ARG A 11 -1.62 5.07 5.31
N THR A 12 -1.47 4.67 4.04
CA THR A 12 -2.42 3.76 3.41
C THR A 12 -2.37 2.43 4.15
N LEU A 13 -3.51 1.99 4.68
CA LEU A 13 -3.61 0.69 5.33
C LEU A 13 -3.82 -0.41 4.26
N HIS A 14 -3.01 -1.46 4.34
CA HIS A 14 -3.12 -2.69 3.56
C HIS A 14 -3.58 -3.81 4.50
N ASP A 15 -4.84 -4.20 4.37
CA ASP A 15 -5.45 -5.22 5.20
C ASP A 15 -6.20 -6.26 4.36
N LEU A 16 -6.87 -7.22 5.01
CA LEU A 16 -7.57 -8.31 4.35
C LEU A 16 -8.53 -7.86 3.26
N LYS A 17 -9.24 -6.74 3.46
CA LYS A 17 -10.16 -6.16 2.47
C LYS A 17 -9.46 -5.83 1.14
N ASP A 18 -8.18 -5.43 1.19
CA ASP A 18 -7.38 -5.11 0.02
C ASP A 18 -6.87 -6.41 -0.63
N PHE A 19 -6.58 -7.42 0.19
CA PHE A 19 -6.06 -8.72 -0.26
C PHE A 19 -7.11 -9.57 -0.98
N ILE A 20 -8.42 -9.35 -0.77
CA ILE A 20 -9.50 -10.17 -1.39
C ILE A 20 -9.28 -10.34 -2.90
N LEU A 21 -8.96 -9.25 -3.62
CA LEU A 21 -8.73 -9.30 -5.06
C LEU A 21 -7.50 -10.13 -5.43
N ASP A 22 -6.47 -10.09 -4.60
CA ASP A 22 -5.27 -10.90 -4.77
C ASP A 22 -5.47 -12.34 -4.28
N LEU A 23 -6.54 -12.65 -3.54
CA LEU A 23 -6.90 -13.99 -3.11
C LEU A 23 -7.85 -14.70 -4.09
N GLU A 24 -8.55 -13.97 -4.95
CA GLU A 24 -9.58 -14.49 -5.87
C GLU A 24 -9.12 -15.73 -6.69
N PRO A 25 -7.91 -15.77 -7.28
CA PRO A 25 -7.46 -16.94 -8.03
C PRO A 25 -7.36 -18.22 -7.19
N TRP A 26 -7.18 -18.09 -5.88
CA TRP A 26 -7.04 -19.21 -4.94
C TRP A 26 -8.35 -19.53 -4.24
N GLN A 27 -9.19 -18.53 -3.94
CA GLN A 27 -10.45 -18.70 -3.20
C GLN A 27 -11.36 -19.78 -3.79
N ARG A 28 -11.43 -19.89 -5.12
CA ARG A 28 -12.26 -20.91 -5.80
C ARG A 28 -11.85 -22.35 -5.49
N ARG A 29 -10.63 -22.57 -5.00
CA ARG A 29 -10.07 -23.87 -4.68
C ARG A 29 -10.06 -24.14 -3.17
N VAL A 30 -10.14 -23.09 -2.36
CA VAL A 30 -10.15 -23.18 -0.90
C VAL A 30 -11.44 -23.85 -0.45
N SER A 31 -11.31 -24.89 0.37
CA SER A 31 -12.44 -25.58 0.97
C SER A 31 -12.97 -24.86 2.21
N HIS A 32 -12.06 -24.34 3.05
CA HIS A 32 -12.38 -23.58 4.26
C HIS A 32 -11.19 -22.73 4.70
N TRP A 33 -11.48 -21.78 5.58
CA TRP A 33 -10.51 -20.97 6.30
C TRP A 33 -10.57 -21.30 7.79
N THR A 34 -9.42 -21.25 8.45
CA THR A 34 -9.31 -21.24 9.91
C THR A 34 -8.82 -19.86 10.34
N ILE A 35 -9.47 -19.29 11.35
CA ILE A 35 -9.23 -17.90 11.76
C ILE A 35 -9.04 -17.81 13.27
N GLN A 36 -8.04 -17.03 13.66
CA GLN A 36 -7.78 -16.62 15.03
C GLN A 36 -7.48 -15.12 15.04
N ILE A 37 -8.29 -14.30 15.71
CA ILE A 37 -8.07 -12.85 15.81
C ILE A 37 -7.88 -12.51 17.27
N ALA A 38 -6.68 -12.08 17.66
CA ALA A 38 -6.43 -11.57 18.99
C ALA A 38 -6.93 -10.12 19.10
N GLU A 39 -6.63 -9.29 18.10
CA GLU A 39 -6.98 -7.87 18.11
C GLU A 39 -7.30 -7.35 16.70
N CYS A 40 -8.37 -6.56 16.57
CA CYS A 40 -8.72 -5.86 15.33
C CYS A 40 -9.55 -4.59 15.61
N SER A 41 -9.71 -3.73 14.60
CA SER A 41 -10.61 -2.58 14.62
C SER A 41 -11.69 -2.65 13.53
N GLY A 42 -12.89 -2.16 13.82
CA GLY A 42 -14.03 -2.15 12.90
C GLY A 42 -15.38 -2.45 13.59
N PRO A 43 -16.51 -2.30 12.86
CA PRO A 43 -17.86 -2.43 13.43
C PRO A 43 -18.16 -3.77 14.12
N ASN A 44 -17.44 -4.85 13.77
CA ASN A 44 -17.68 -6.21 14.28
C ASN A 44 -16.51 -6.80 15.08
N CYS A 45 -15.47 -6.02 15.38
CA CYS A 45 -14.23 -6.59 15.93
C CYS A 45 -14.36 -7.23 17.31
N LEU A 46 -15.22 -6.67 18.18
CA LEU A 46 -15.48 -7.27 19.49
C LEU A 46 -16.07 -8.68 19.35
N ALA A 47 -17.11 -8.83 18.53
CA ALA A 47 -17.77 -10.11 18.31
C ALA A 47 -16.82 -11.14 17.66
N LEU A 48 -15.95 -10.70 16.75
CA LEU A 48 -14.98 -11.56 16.07
C LEU A 48 -13.85 -12.03 17.00
N SER A 49 -13.31 -11.13 17.82
CA SER A 49 -12.30 -11.48 18.83
C SER A 49 -12.89 -12.45 19.86
N GLU A 50 -14.11 -12.20 20.36
CA GLU A 50 -14.78 -13.11 21.29
C GLU A 50 -15.04 -14.50 20.69
N LEU A 51 -15.42 -14.54 19.41
CA LEU A 51 -15.75 -15.79 18.74
C LEU A 51 -14.48 -16.62 18.46
N THR A 52 -13.39 -15.98 18.07
CA THR A 52 -12.13 -16.66 17.70
C THR A 52 -11.19 -16.92 18.88
N SER A 53 -11.36 -16.20 20.00
CA SER A 53 -10.56 -16.40 21.23
C SER A 53 -10.78 -17.74 21.92
N ARG A 54 -11.93 -18.41 21.68
CA ARG A 54 -12.29 -19.66 22.35
C ARG A 54 -11.81 -20.90 21.61
N GLN A 55 -11.83 -20.85 20.28
CA GLN A 55 -11.36 -21.92 19.42
C GLN A 55 -11.22 -21.38 18.00
N SER A 56 -10.21 -21.88 17.27
CA SER A 56 -10.05 -21.59 15.85
C SER A 56 -11.32 -21.99 15.08
N GLN A 57 -11.98 -21.03 14.44
CA GLN A 57 -13.22 -21.30 13.73
C GLN A 57 -12.94 -21.68 12.28
N GLN A 58 -13.50 -22.81 11.84
CA GLN A 58 -13.57 -23.12 10.42
C GLN A 58 -14.73 -22.39 9.78
N ILE A 59 -14.46 -21.61 8.74
CA ILE A 59 -15.48 -20.89 7.98
C ILE A 59 -15.36 -21.14 6.49
N SER A 60 -16.46 -20.97 5.76
CA SER A 60 -16.47 -21.10 4.30
C SER A 60 -15.76 -19.93 3.62
N PRO A 61 -15.31 -20.06 2.36
CA PRO A 61 -14.73 -18.95 1.61
C PRO A 61 -15.63 -17.71 1.55
N ARG A 62 -16.95 -17.90 1.37
CA ARG A 62 -17.91 -16.80 1.37
C ARG A 62 -18.00 -16.09 2.72
N ALA A 63 -18.06 -16.84 3.82
CA ALA A 63 -18.07 -16.25 5.15
C ALA A 63 -16.76 -15.50 5.45
N PHE A 64 -15.63 -15.96 4.90
CA PHE A 64 -14.35 -15.26 4.97
C PHE A 64 -14.36 -13.95 4.17
N GLU A 65 -14.94 -13.91 2.98
CA GLU A 65 -15.10 -12.66 2.22
C GLU A 65 -15.95 -11.64 2.97
N ASP A 66 -17.11 -12.06 3.50
CA ASP A 66 -18.00 -11.21 4.30
C ASP A 66 -17.28 -10.68 5.56
N LEU A 67 -16.47 -11.53 6.20
CA LEU A 67 -15.62 -11.16 7.34
C LEU A 67 -14.63 -10.07 6.96
N CYS A 68 -13.87 -10.26 5.87
CA CYS A 68 -12.84 -9.33 5.41
C CYS A 68 -13.40 -7.93 5.13
N GLN A 69 -14.65 -7.84 4.67
CA GLN A 69 -15.33 -6.55 4.45
C GLN A 69 -15.73 -5.82 5.73
N SER A 70 -15.80 -6.53 6.86
CA SER A 70 -16.24 -5.98 8.15
C SER A 70 -15.10 -5.52 9.07
N ILE A 71 -13.85 -5.88 8.74
CA ILE A 71 -12.65 -5.50 9.49
C ILE A 71 -12.05 -4.26 8.82
N ASN A 72 -11.86 -3.19 9.59
CA ASN A 72 -11.14 -2.02 9.11
C ASN A 72 -9.63 -2.27 9.13
N GLN A 73 -9.15 -2.89 10.21
CA GLN A 73 -7.75 -3.23 10.42
C GLN A 73 -7.60 -4.48 11.31
N THR A 74 -6.75 -5.41 10.91
CA THR A 74 -6.30 -6.53 11.74
C THR A 74 -5.03 -6.14 12.49
N ILE A 75 -5.01 -6.15 13.82
CA ILE A 75 -3.81 -5.78 14.59
C ILE A 75 -2.96 -7.01 14.87
N ASP A 76 -3.60 -8.07 15.38
CA ASP A 76 -2.97 -9.36 15.63
C ASP A 76 -3.98 -10.47 15.31
N GLY A 77 -3.61 -11.36 14.40
CA GLY A 77 -4.45 -12.46 13.99
C GLY A 77 -3.81 -13.34 12.92
N GLU A 78 -4.41 -14.48 12.68
CA GLU A 78 -3.96 -15.49 11.75
C GLU A 78 -5.14 -16.01 10.92
N PHE A 79 -4.92 -16.08 9.61
CA PHE A 79 -5.87 -16.60 8.64
C PHE A 79 -5.20 -17.69 7.82
N VAL A 80 -5.73 -18.90 7.87
CA VAL A 80 -5.15 -20.07 7.20
C VAL A 80 -6.17 -20.67 6.25
N ALA A 81 -5.82 -20.78 4.97
CA ALA A 81 -6.69 -21.37 3.95
C ALA A 81 -6.31 -22.84 3.70
N TYR A 82 -7.33 -23.69 3.55
CA TYR A 82 -7.15 -25.12 3.33
C TYR A 82 -7.84 -25.62 2.06
N ILE A 83 -7.17 -26.52 1.33
CA ILE A 83 -7.80 -27.38 0.31
C ILE A 83 -7.89 -28.80 0.87
N GLY A 84 -9.09 -29.21 1.28
CA GLY A 84 -9.25 -30.43 2.07
C GLY A 84 -8.55 -30.24 3.42
N THR A 85 -7.55 -31.06 3.73
CA THR A 85 -6.75 -30.96 4.96
C THR A 85 -5.41 -30.26 4.77
N LYS A 86 -5.07 -29.86 3.53
CA LYS A 86 -3.78 -29.26 3.21
C LYS A 86 -3.86 -27.74 3.33
N GLU A 87 -3.00 -27.17 4.17
CA GLU A 87 -2.75 -25.73 4.21
C GLU A 87 -2.18 -25.27 2.86
N VAL A 88 -2.77 -24.21 2.29
CA VAL A 88 -2.32 -23.61 1.03
C VAL A 88 -1.96 -22.15 1.14
N LEU A 89 -2.49 -21.42 2.12
CA LEU A 89 -2.17 -20.04 2.42
C LEU A 89 -2.18 -19.83 3.93
N ARG A 90 -1.28 -18.97 4.42
CA ARG A 90 -1.28 -18.52 5.82
C ARG A 90 -0.86 -17.06 5.87
N LEU A 91 -1.67 -16.26 6.55
CA LEU A 91 -1.60 -14.79 6.58
C LEU A 91 -1.61 -14.25 8.03
N PRO A 92 -0.52 -14.34 8.81
CA PRO A 92 -0.46 -13.68 10.11
C PRO A 92 -0.33 -12.16 10.00
N ALA A 93 -1.15 -11.41 10.73
CA ALA A 93 -0.95 -9.98 11.01
C ALA A 93 -0.19 -9.84 12.33
N VAL A 94 0.84 -9.00 12.36
CA VAL A 94 1.71 -8.82 13.53
C VAL A 94 1.74 -7.38 13.99
N ASP A 95 1.17 -7.14 15.18
CA ASP A 95 1.21 -5.88 15.95
C ASP A 95 0.98 -4.63 15.09
N SER A 96 -0.05 -4.66 14.23
CA SER A 96 -0.40 -3.52 13.36
C SER A 96 0.71 -3.07 12.40
N THR A 97 1.76 -3.87 12.21
CA THR A 97 3.01 -3.40 11.58
C THR A 97 3.22 -4.05 10.22
N TYR A 98 3.08 -5.37 10.14
CA TYR A 98 3.30 -6.13 8.92
C TYR A 98 2.44 -7.39 8.88
N TRP A 99 2.38 -7.98 7.69
CA TRP A 99 1.84 -9.31 7.47
C TRP A 99 2.97 -10.28 7.17
N GLU A 100 2.97 -11.44 7.82
CA GLU A 100 3.68 -12.61 7.34
C GLU A 100 2.77 -13.32 6.34
N ILE A 101 3.29 -13.68 5.17
CA ILE A 101 2.49 -14.33 4.14
C ILE A 101 3.23 -15.55 3.65
N SER A 102 2.58 -16.71 3.71
CA SER A 102 3.04 -17.91 3.04
C SER A 102 1.99 -18.48 2.10
N GLY A 103 2.45 -18.99 0.96
CA GLY A 103 1.59 -19.56 -0.07
C GLY A 103 2.38 -20.10 -1.25
N PRO A 104 1.71 -20.36 -2.39
CA PRO A 104 2.41 -20.65 -3.64
C PRO A 104 3.34 -19.48 -4.03
N PRO A 105 4.52 -19.75 -4.64
CA PRO A 105 5.48 -18.69 -4.99
C PRO A 105 4.87 -17.54 -5.81
N GLU A 106 3.98 -17.84 -6.74
CA GLU A 106 3.29 -16.85 -7.57
C GLU A 106 2.35 -15.92 -6.78
N PHE A 107 1.84 -16.39 -5.64
CA PHE A 107 1.06 -15.58 -4.71
C PHE A 107 1.98 -14.67 -3.91
N GLU A 108 3.05 -15.22 -3.33
CA GLU A 108 4.02 -14.46 -2.56
C GLU A 108 4.63 -13.33 -3.41
N GLU A 109 5.09 -13.62 -4.63
CA GLU A 109 5.65 -12.62 -5.55
C GLU A 109 4.65 -11.50 -5.86
N ARG A 110 3.37 -11.84 -6.09
CA ARG A 110 2.30 -10.86 -6.31
C ARG A 110 2.11 -9.95 -5.09
N MET A 111 1.99 -10.54 -3.91
CA MET A 111 1.80 -9.78 -2.66
C MET A 111 2.98 -8.85 -2.41
N LEU A 112 4.21 -9.35 -2.59
CA LEU A 112 5.42 -8.56 -2.43
C LEU A 112 5.49 -7.40 -3.44
N SER A 113 5.18 -7.67 -4.72
CA SER A 113 5.20 -6.66 -5.77
C SER A 113 4.16 -5.56 -5.55
N ARG A 114 3.00 -5.89 -4.97
CA ARG A 114 1.89 -4.95 -4.81
C ARG A 114 1.99 -4.14 -3.53
N TYR A 115 2.33 -4.78 -2.42
CA TYR A 115 2.30 -4.16 -1.09
C TYR A 115 3.68 -3.72 -0.59
N GLY A 116 4.75 -4.27 -1.18
CA GLY A 116 6.13 -3.97 -0.81
C GLY A 116 6.61 -4.76 0.41
N ALA A 117 7.91 -5.06 0.43
CA ALA A 117 8.54 -5.78 1.54
C ALA A 117 8.54 -4.95 2.83
N TYR A 118 8.22 -5.58 3.96
CA TYR A 118 8.47 -5.00 5.27
C TYR A 118 9.99 -4.92 5.55
N GLY A 119 10.43 -3.88 6.25
CA GLY A 119 11.84 -3.67 6.59
C GLY A 119 12.73 -3.15 5.45
N VAL A 120 12.24 -3.14 4.21
CA VAL A 120 12.93 -2.49 3.08
C VAL A 120 12.43 -1.05 2.99
N LYS A 121 13.36 -0.08 3.09
CA LYS A 121 13.00 1.32 2.84
C LYS A 121 12.46 1.44 1.41
N PRO A 122 11.28 2.04 1.19
CA PRO A 122 10.77 2.23 -0.16
C PRO A 122 11.82 3.00 -0.97
N ARG A 123 12.17 2.46 -2.14
CA ARG A 123 13.03 3.17 -3.08
C ARG A 123 12.25 4.38 -3.56
N MET A 124 12.68 5.55 -3.13
CA MET A 124 12.08 6.80 -3.56
C MET A 124 12.34 6.98 -5.05
N VAL A 125 11.29 7.24 -5.81
CA VAL A 125 11.35 7.61 -7.22
C VAL A 125 11.38 9.14 -7.28
N SER A 126 12.32 9.69 -8.05
CA SER A 126 12.42 11.13 -8.23
C SER A 126 11.58 11.60 -9.42
N VAL A 127 10.86 12.70 -9.26
CA VAL A 127 10.22 13.45 -10.34
C VAL A 127 10.91 14.79 -10.45
N GLU A 128 11.42 15.10 -11.64
CA GLU A 128 12.06 16.38 -11.92
C GLU A 128 11.09 17.28 -12.69
N VAL A 129 10.86 18.47 -12.16
CA VAL A 129 10.05 19.52 -12.78
C VAL A 129 11.01 20.57 -13.32
N THR A 130 11.09 20.69 -14.64
CA THR A 130 12.13 21.47 -15.32
C THR A 130 11.66 22.82 -15.84
N GLY A 131 10.36 23.10 -15.75
CA GLY A 131 9.80 24.37 -16.22
C GLY A 131 8.28 24.33 -16.30
N TRP A 132 7.72 25.26 -17.07
CA TRP A 132 6.28 25.46 -17.22
C TRP A 132 5.94 26.04 -18.61
N LYS A 133 4.67 25.96 -18.99
CA LYS A 133 4.13 26.45 -20.27
C LYS A 133 3.17 27.62 -20.04
N VAL A 134 2.87 28.38 -21.10
CA VAL A 134 1.84 29.43 -21.06
C VAL A 134 0.52 28.87 -20.51
N GLY A 135 -0.09 29.58 -19.56
CA GLY A 135 -1.27 29.11 -18.83
C GLY A 135 -0.96 28.30 -17.56
N PHE A 136 0.29 28.33 -17.08
CA PHE A 136 0.68 27.68 -15.83
C PHE A 136 -0.16 28.16 -14.63
N ASP A 137 -0.83 27.23 -13.98
CA ASP A 137 -1.61 27.47 -12.76
C ASP A 137 -0.76 27.17 -11.52
N GLU A 138 -0.09 28.22 -11.03
CA GLU A 138 0.81 28.15 -9.88
C GLU A 138 0.11 27.62 -8.60
N LEU A 139 -1.14 28.03 -8.36
CA LEU A 139 -1.85 27.68 -7.13
C LEU A 139 -2.24 26.20 -7.14
N THR A 140 -2.74 25.71 -8.27
CA THR A 140 -3.06 24.29 -8.43
C THR A 140 -1.80 23.43 -8.42
N CYS A 141 -0.72 23.87 -9.08
CA CYS A 141 0.57 23.18 -9.04
C CYS A 141 1.11 23.06 -7.61
N ARG A 142 1.07 24.14 -6.83
CA ARG A 142 1.49 24.13 -5.43
C ARG A 142 0.70 23.13 -4.59
N LYS A 143 -0.61 23.03 -4.82
CA LYS A 143 -1.48 22.06 -4.15
C LYS A 143 -1.09 20.62 -4.52
N VAL A 144 -0.90 20.34 -5.82
CA VAL A 144 -0.45 19.03 -6.32
C VAL A 144 0.87 18.63 -5.67
N ILE A 145 1.87 19.53 -5.68
CA ILE A 145 3.17 19.27 -5.03
C ILE A 145 3.01 18.97 -3.55
N ARG A 146 2.26 19.80 -2.83
CA ARG A 146 2.03 19.65 -1.39
C ARG A 146 1.39 18.30 -1.06
N ASP A 147 0.31 17.97 -1.76
CA ASP A 147 -0.49 16.78 -1.50
C ASP A 147 0.30 15.50 -1.87
N ALA A 148 1.12 15.55 -2.93
CA ALA A 148 1.91 14.41 -3.40
C ALA A 148 3.29 14.23 -2.74
N SER A 149 3.77 15.19 -1.95
CA SER A 149 5.08 15.09 -1.26
C SER A 149 4.98 15.17 0.26
N GLY A 150 3.79 15.48 0.79
CA GLY A 150 3.58 15.73 2.22
C GLY A 150 4.28 17.00 2.73
N LEU A 151 4.79 17.85 1.85
CA LEU A 151 5.46 19.09 2.23
C LEU A 151 4.48 20.07 2.89
N GLY A 152 4.98 20.87 3.83
CA GLY A 152 4.25 22.03 4.35
C GLY A 152 4.05 23.11 3.28
N LEU A 153 3.06 23.98 3.47
CA LEU A 153 2.69 25.03 2.51
C LEU A 153 3.87 25.94 2.11
N VAL A 154 4.73 26.28 3.07
CA VAL A 154 5.93 27.13 2.84
C VAL A 154 6.92 26.46 1.89
N ASN A 155 7.19 25.17 2.10
CA ASN A 155 8.12 24.42 1.26
C ASN A 155 7.55 24.20 -0.14
N ALA A 156 6.26 23.84 -0.24
CA ALA A 156 5.58 23.73 -1.53
C ALA A 156 5.61 25.05 -2.29
N LYS A 157 5.39 26.19 -1.62
CA LYS A 157 5.50 27.51 -2.23
C LYS A 157 6.92 27.80 -2.72
N LYS A 158 7.94 27.54 -1.90
CA LYS A 158 9.33 27.77 -2.28
C LYS A 158 9.71 26.99 -3.55
N LEU A 159 9.23 25.75 -3.69
CA LEU A 159 9.45 24.95 -4.89
C LEU A 159 8.76 25.58 -6.11
N THR A 160 7.49 25.99 -5.99
CA THR A 160 6.79 26.63 -7.11
C THR A 160 7.41 27.97 -7.51
N ASP A 161 7.84 28.79 -6.55
CA ASP A 161 8.52 30.05 -6.82
C ASP A 161 9.84 29.79 -7.57
N GLY A 162 10.61 28.78 -7.14
CA GLY A 162 11.82 28.36 -7.84
C GLY A 162 11.56 27.92 -9.30
N LEU A 163 10.43 27.26 -9.57
CA LEU A 163 10.04 26.91 -10.93
C LEU A 163 9.74 28.15 -11.79
N LEU A 164 9.12 29.18 -11.21
CA LEU A 164 8.89 30.45 -11.90
C LEU A 164 10.19 31.18 -12.21
N ASP A 165 11.18 31.04 -11.33
CA ASP A 165 12.55 31.56 -11.51
C ASP A 165 13.39 30.71 -12.49
N GLY A 166 12.81 29.66 -13.09
CA GLY A 166 13.49 28.78 -14.06
C GLY A 166 14.40 27.73 -13.42
N VAL A 167 14.32 27.54 -12.10
CA VAL A 167 15.11 26.53 -11.37
C VAL A 167 14.38 25.19 -11.38
N SER A 168 15.03 24.16 -11.91
CA SER A 168 14.50 22.79 -11.87
C SER A 168 14.37 22.28 -10.43
N GLN A 169 13.26 21.63 -10.13
CA GLN A 169 12.96 21.09 -8.80
C GLN A 169 12.84 19.57 -8.85
N ARG A 170 13.30 18.89 -7.79
CA ARG A 170 13.13 17.44 -7.63
C ARG A 170 12.20 17.13 -6.48
N LEU A 171 11.28 16.22 -6.74
CA LEU A 171 10.30 15.71 -5.78
C LEU A 171 10.52 14.20 -5.64
N SER A 172 10.68 13.73 -4.41
CA SER A 172 10.77 12.30 -4.12
C SER A 172 9.37 11.77 -3.79
N VAL A 173 8.95 10.73 -4.49
CA VAL A 173 7.69 10.00 -4.24
C VAL A 173 7.98 8.52 -4.04
N PRO A 174 7.12 7.75 -3.36
CA PRO A 174 7.50 6.43 -2.85
C PRO A 174 7.37 5.30 -3.86
N SER A 175 6.69 5.53 -5.00
CA SER A 175 6.50 4.52 -6.03
C SER A 175 6.54 5.09 -7.44
N TRP A 176 6.76 4.22 -8.42
CA TRP A 176 6.68 4.58 -9.84
C TRP A 176 5.26 4.99 -10.26
N GLU A 177 4.24 4.37 -9.67
CA GLU A 177 2.85 4.72 -9.95
C GLU A 177 2.53 6.12 -9.42
N ASP A 178 2.99 6.46 -8.22
CA ASP A 178 2.89 7.82 -7.67
C ASP A 178 3.65 8.83 -8.52
N ALA A 179 4.85 8.46 -9.00
CA ALA A 179 5.62 9.32 -9.90
C ALA A 179 4.87 9.61 -11.20
N ARG A 180 4.24 8.60 -11.81
CA ARG A 180 3.42 8.77 -13.01
C ARG A 180 2.18 9.61 -12.75
N ARG A 181 1.47 9.34 -11.63
CA ARG A 181 0.32 10.15 -11.21
C ARG A 181 0.70 11.61 -10.98
N LEU A 182 1.82 11.85 -10.31
CA LEU A 182 2.35 13.19 -10.06
C LEU A 182 2.74 13.90 -11.36
N VAL A 183 3.46 13.24 -12.28
CA VAL A 183 3.82 13.83 -13.57
C VAL A 183 2.58 14.22 -14.37
N ASN A 184 1.56 13.36 -14.41
CA ASN A 184 0.31 13.67 -15.09
C ASN A 184 -0.41 14.87 -14.45
N ALA A 185 -0.58 14.87 -13.13
CA ALA A 185 -1.22 15.96 -12.40
C ALA A 185 -0.47 17.29 -12.57
N LEU A 186 0.87 17.28 -12.53
CA LEU A 186 1.69 18.47 -12.78
C LEU A 186 1.52 18.97 -14.22
N SER A 187 1.45 18.06 -15.19
CA SER A 187 1.26 18.41 -16.60
C SER A 187 -0.08 19.11 -16.86
N GLU A 188 -1.15 18.71 -16.15
CA GLU A 188 -2.47 19.36 -16.21
C GLU A 188 -2.44 20.80 -15.70
N THR A 189 -1.51 21.14 -14.79
CA THR A 189 -1.30 22.53 -14.32
C THR A 189 -0.45 23.37 -15.27
N GLY A 190 0.07 22.79 -16.34
CA GLY A 190 1.00 23.45 -17.27
C GLY A 190 2.48 23.34 -16.88
N ALA A 191 2.82 22.59 -15.83
CA ALA A 191 4.22 22.29 -15.50
C ALA A 191 4.82 21.26 -16.49
N ILE A 192 6.14 21.27 -16.64
CA ILE A 192 6.89 20.29 -17.41
C ILE A 192 7.63 19.39 -16.42
N ALA A 193 7.19 18.14 -16.29
CA ALA A 193 7.75 17.18 -15.35
C ALA A 193 8.04 15.84 -16.02
N HIS A 194 9.03 15.12 -15.52
CA HIS A 194 9.33 13.75 -15.95
C HIS A 194 9.89 12.93 -14.79
N VAL A 195 9.74 11.61 -14.88
CA VAL A 195 10.29 10.69 -13.87
C VAL A 195 11.79 10.52 -14.11
N VAL A 196 12.58 10.69 -13.05
CA VAL A 196 14.03 10.47 -13.03
C VAL A 196 14.29 9.27 -12.13
N THR A 197 14.85 8.21 -12.70
CA THR A 197 15.39 7.12 -11.90
C THR A 197 16.63 7.62 -11.19
N GLU A 198 16.65 7.58 -9.86
CA GLU A 198 17.93 7.51 -9.18
C GLU A 198 18.55 6.17 -9.60
N ILE A 199 19.55 6.24 -10.48
CA ILE A 199 20.58 5.22 -10.52
C ILE A 199 21.18 5.29 -9.12
N GLU A 200 20.91 4.29 -8.28
CA GLU A 200 21.67 4.08 -7.05
C GLU A 200 23.13 4.18 -7.47
N ARG A 201 23.78 5.32 -7.17
CA ARG A 201 25.22 5.36 -7.18
C ARG A 201 25.58 4.49 -6.00
N ASP A 202 25.80 3.21 -6.26
CA ASP A 202 26.59 2.34 -5.40
C ASP A 202 27.82 3.17 -5.00
N GLN A 203 27.80 3.70 -3.78
CA GLN A 203 28.99 4.29 -3.20
C GLN A 203 29.93 3.11 -2.88
N PRO A 204 31.22 3.24 -3.23
CA PRO A 204 32.19 2.15 -3.20
C PRO A 204 32.44 1.57 -1.80
#